data_AF-A0A7X7TYH8-F1
#
_entry.id   AF-A0A7X7TYH8-F1
#
_cell.length_a   1.000
_cell.length_b   1.000
_cell.length_c   1.000
_cell.angle_alpha   90.00
_cell.angle_beta   90.00
_cell.angle_gamma   90.00
#
_symmetry.space_group_name_H-M   'P 1'
#
loop_
_entity.id
_entity.type
_entity.pdbx_description
1 polymer ?
#
loop_
_entity_poly.entity_id
_entity_poly.type
_entity_poly.pdbx_seq_one_letter_code
_entity_poly.pdbx_strand_id
1 'polypeptide(L)'
;MSRFGSRALTIAAVFAGIALASAPTGTRAAEPNQPAAGQETLAKGNAKKRGQVRIATLGPRSLSVDANADPQSIVSQVIAHWRREFSQVLPDRPDLIVVPEACDRVGGLSRERLLEYYRVRKDQVRDFFAKVAAENRCYVVYSAAREMPDGTWRNSSTLIDRQGRVMGVYHKNHVVIEETTESGILCGRQAPVFDCDFGRVALAICFDLNFDELRLKYIQARPDLIVFSSMYHGGLMQAYWAYSCRAHFVGAVSGLPCEIRNPLGEVVASSTNYFDFVVADVNLDCRLAHLDYNWSRLRDLKAKYGPKVTIHDPGFLGSVLISSEDAAVSVDEMIAEFHIELLDDYMARALAHRHAPGNME
;
A
#
# COMPACT_ATOMS: atom_id res chain seq x y z
N MET A 1 -29.63 17.22 -43.72
CA MET A 1 -30.35 18.46 -44.11
C MET A 1 -31.05 18.96 -42.84
N SER A 2 -30.58 20.01 -42.15
CA SER A 2 -30.61 21.46 -42.46
C SER A 2 -31.97 22.11 -42.19
N ARG A 3 -32.11 23.30 -41.57
CA ARG A 3 -31.15 24.22 -40.88
C ARG A 3 -31.95 25.32 -40.14
N PHE A 4 -31.50 25.76 -38.94
CA PHE A 4 -31.65 27.14 -38.36
C PHE A 4 -33.10 27.67 -38.08
N GLY A 5 -33.32 28.73 -37.28
CA GLY A 5 -32.43 29.55 -36.43
C GLY A 5 -33.09 30.86 -35.90
N SER A 6 -32.27 31.76 -35.30
CA SER A 6 -32.59 33.06 -34.61
C SER A 6 -33.21 32.97 -33.19
N ARG A 7 -32.80 33.70 -32.13
CA ARG A 7 -32.18 35.05 -31.87
C ARG A 7 -33.21 36.22 -31.81
N ALA A 8 -33.09 37.31 -31.01
CA ALA A 8 -32.10 37.83 -30.01
C ALA A 8 -32.86 38.55 -28.83
N LEU A 9 -32.44 39.53 -27.98
CA LEU A 9 -31.26 40.42 -27.75
C LEU A 9 -31.43 41.03 -26.29
N THR A 10 -30.56 40.84 -25.26
CA THR A 10 -29.33 41.59 -24.81
C THR A 10 -29.53 42.92 -24.01
N ILE A 11 -28.54 43.30 -23.15
CA ILE A 11 -28.33 44.59 -22.39
C ILE A 11 -29.14 44.67 -21.05
N ALA A 12 -28.63 44.86 -19.80
CA ALA A 12 -27.57 45.68 -19.13
C ALA A 12 -28.06 47.09 -18.63
N ALA A 13 -27.54 47.82 -17.62
CA ALA A 13 -26.45 47.63 -16.63
C ALA A 13 -26.43 48.67 -15.45
N VAL A 14 -26.07 48.24 -14.21
CA VAL A 14 -25.23 48.86 -13.11
C VAL A 14 -25.51 50.28 -12.50
N PHE A 15 -25.08 50.47 -11.22
CA PHE A 15 -24.83 51.72 -10.40
C PHE A 15 -26.01 52.41 -9.66
N ALA A 16 -25.83 53.28 -8.62
CA ALA A 16 -24.97 53.29 -7.39
C ALA A 16 -25.25 54.56 -6.50
N GLY A 17 -24.83 54.57 -5.21
CA GLY A 17 -24.85 55.73 -4.26
C GLY A 17 -25.64 55.45 -2.95
N ILE A 18 -25.25 55.74 -1.70
CA ILE A 18 -24.44 56.81 -1.03
C ILE A 18 -25.28 58.11 -0.86
N ALA A 19 -25.48 58.75 0.32
CA ALA A 19 -24.63 58.91 1.52
C ALA A 19 -25.38 59.22 2.87
N LEU A 20 -24.65 59.14 4.01
CA LEU A 20 -24.59 60.04 5.22
C LEU A 20 -25.88 60.62 5.88
N ALA A 21 -25.98 60.87 7.21
CA ALA A 21 -25.17 60.52 8.40
C ALA A 21 -25.89 60.94 9.72
N SER A 22 -25.56 60.32 10.87
CA SER A 22 -25.38 60.95 12.20
C SER A 22 -25.14 59.91 13.33
N ALA A 23 -24.59 60.37 14.45
CA ALA A 23 -24.29 59.65 15.71
C ALA A 23 -24.70 60.59 16.90
N PRO A 24 -24.69 60.21 18.20
CA PRO A 24 -24.00 59.09 18.89
C PRO A 24 -24.98 58.23 19.75
N THR A 25 -24.64 57.39 20.75
CA THR A 25 -23.41 57.17 21.56
C THR A 25 -23.29 55.72 22.05
N GLY A 26 -22.09 55.15 21.97
CA GLY A 26 -21.45 54.27 22.96
C GLY A 26 -22.13 52.98 23.47
N THR A 27 -21.51 51.84 23.15
CA THR A 27 -21.04 50.87 24.18
C THR A 27 -19.91 49.99 23.62
N ARG A 28 -19.20 49.25 24.48
CA ARG A 28 -17.95 48.53 24.15
C ARG A 28 -18.15 47.35 23.19
N ALA A 29 -17.22 47.19 22.25
CA ALA A 29 -16.86 45.92 21.63
C ALA A 29 -15.36 45.65 21.88
N ALA A 30 -14.96 44.38 21.94
CA ALA A 30 -13.55 43.98 22.15
C ALA A 30 -12.89 43.56 20.82
N GLU A 31 -11.59 43.81 20.71
CA GLU A 31 -10.79 43.46 19.52
C GLU A 31 -10.42 41.96 19.52
N PRO A 32 -10.31 41.31 18.35
CA PRO A 32 -9.89 39.92 18.25
C PRO A 32 -8.37 39.77 18.44
N ASN A 33 -7.97 38.89 19.37
CA ASN A 33 -6.57 38.61 19.68
C ASN A 33 -5.76 38.13 18.46
N GLN A 34 -4.60 38.75 18.24
CA GLN A 34 -3.46 38.11 17.57
C GLN A 34 -2.63 37.36 18.63
N PRO A 35 -2.34 36.05 18.48
CA PRO A 35 -1.37 35.38 19.33
C PRO A 35 0.05 35.81 18.95
N ALA A 36 0.82 36.31 19.92
CA ALA A 36 2.21 36.70 19.73
C ALA A 36 3.14 35.50 19.57
N ALA A 37 4.30 35.70 18.94
CA ALA A 37 5.31 34.66 18.73
C ALA A 37 5.98 34.24 20.05
N GLY A 38 5.66 33.04 20.54
CA GLY A 38 6.38 32.35 21.61
C GLY A 38 7.36 31.32 21.06
N GLN A 39 8.57 31.25 21.61
CA GLN A 39 9.61 30.32 21.17
C GLN A 39 9.42 28.91 21.77
N GLU A 40 8.52 28.10 21.20
CA GLU A 40 8.56 26.65 21.45
C GLU A 40 9.73 26.03 20.67
N THR A 41 10.83 25.77 21.39
CA THR A 41 11.96 24.99 20.86
C THR A 41 11.58 23.51 20.83
N LEU A 42 10.70 23.16 19.90
CA LEU A 42 10.31 21.78 19.60
C LEU A 42 11.58 20.96 19.35
N ALA A 43 11.81 19.98 20.22
CA ALA A 43 12.95 19.08 20.10
C ALA A 43 12.88 18.37 18.74
N LYS A 44 13.95 18.49 17.95
CA LYS A 44 14.13 17.69 16.73
C LYS A 44 14.35 16.23 17.12
N GLY A 45 13.26 15.52 17.39
CA GLY A 45 13.27 14.07 17.41
C GLY A 45 13.75 13.59 16.04
N ASN A 46 14.78 12.74 16.03
CA ASN A 46 15.30 12.18 14.78
C ASN A 46 14.16 11.48 14.03
N ALA A 47 13.78 12.00 12.87
CA ALA A 47 12.91 11.30 11.95
C ALA A 47 13.59 9.97 11.59
N LYS A 48 12.96 8.85 11.94
CA LYS A 48 13.45 7.51 11.58
C LYS A 48 13.54 7.47 10.04
N LYS A 49 14.70 7.08 9.50
CA LYS A 49 14.94 7.12 8.04
C LYS A 49 13.85 6.33 7.31
N ARG A 50 13.07 6.99 6.45
CA ARG A 50 12.17 6.33 5.48
C ARG A 50 13.00 5.35 4.66
N GLY A 51 12.53 4.12 4.49
CA GLY A 51 13.30 3.07 3.81
C GLY A 51 13.29 1.74 4.55
N GLN A 52 13.92 1.68 5.72
CA GLN A 52 14.24 0.41 6.37
C GLN A 52 13.04 -0.20 7.11
N VAL A 53 12.65 -1.42 6.70
CA VAL A 53 11.55 -2.19 7.29
C VAL A 53 11.90 -3.68 7.35
N ARG A 54 11.75 -4.30 8.52
CA ARG A 54 11.80 -5.76 8.64
C ARG A 54 10.43 -6.37 8.35
N ILE A 55 10.31 -7.12 7.26
CA ILE A 55 9.05 -7.73 6.82
C ILE A 55 9.07 -9.23 7.11
N ALA A 56 8.04 -9.72 7.80
CA ALA A 56 7.70 -11.13 7.89
C ALA A 56 6.49 -11.42 6.98
N THR A 57 6.60 -12.40 6.10
CA THR A 57 5.47 -12.92 5.30
C THR A 57 5.25 -14.39 5.61
N LEU A 58 3.99 -14.81 5.76
CA LEU A 58 3.59 -16.16 6.14
C LEU A 58 2.54 -16.71 5.17
N GLY A 59 2.67 -17.99 4.83
CA GLY A 59 1.78 -18.74 3.94
C GLY A 59 1.28 -20.09 4.44
N PRO A 60 0.93 -20.23 5.74
CA PRO A 60 0.44 -21.50 6.26
C PRO A 60 -0.82 -21.95 5.54
N ARG A 61 -1.00 -23.27 5.46
CA ARG A 61 -2.23 -23.87 4.92
C ARG A 61 -3.41 -23.55 5.84
N SER A 62 -4.56 -23.20 5.25
CA SER A 62 -5.80 -22.95 5.99
C SER A 62 -6.12 -24.10 6.97
N LEU A 63 -6.42 -23.75 8.22
CA LEU A 63 -6.85 -24.70 9.24
C LEU A 63 -8.11 -25.46 8.79
N SER A 64 -8.11 -26.79 8.89
CA SER A 64 -9.33 -27.60 8.76
C SER A 64 -9.91 -27.90 10.13
N VAL A 65 -11.24 -27.89 10.25
CA VAL A 65 -11.98 -28.20 11.49
C VAL A 65 -13.03 -29.28 11.25
N ASP A 66 -13.61 -29.81 12.33
CA ASP A 66 -14.77 -30.71 12.25
C ASP A 66 -16.01 -29.96 11.70
N ALA A 67 -16.72 -30.58 10.78
CA ALA A 67 -17.89 -29.99 10.09
C ALA A 67 -19.04 -29.57 11.02
N ASN A 68 -19.11 -30.17 12.21
CA ASN A 68 -20.16 -29.93 13.20
C ASN A 68 -19.72 -28.99 14.33
N ALA A 69 -18.43 -28.67 14.43
CA ALA A 69 -17.86 -27.92 15.55
C ALA A 69 -18.62 -26.62 15.86
N ASP A 70 -18.65 -26.26 17.14
CA ASP A 70 -19.23 -25.00 17.60
C ASP A 70 -18.48 -23.79 16.99
N PRO A 71 -19.18 -22.79 16.43
CA PRO A 71 -18.55 -21.60 15.85
C PRO A 71 -17.55 -20.87 16.75
N GLN A 72 -17.79 -20.78 18.07
CA GLN A 72 -16.89 -20.09 19.00
C GLN A 72 -15.65 -20.95 19.35
N SER A 73 -15.80 -22.27 19.36
CA SER A 73 -14.68 -23.22 19.38
C SER A 73 -13.81 -23.07 18.13
N ILE A 74 -14.40 -22.93 16.95
CA ILE A 74 -13.65 -22.69 15.69
C ILE A 74 -12.86 -21.38 15.77
N VAL A 75 -13.45 -20.28 16.24
CA VAL A 75 -12.74 -19.01 16.48
C VAL A 75 -11.53 -19.21 17.40
N SER A 76 -11.72 -19.96 18.48
CA SER A 76 -10.66 -20.25 19.45
C SER A 76 -9.52 -21.08 18.84
N GLN A 77 -9.84 -22.03 17.96
CA GLN A 77 -8.85 -22.82 17.21
C GLN A 77 -8.09 -21.98 16.18
N VAL A 78 -8.76 -21.06 15.47
CA VAL A 78 -8.12 -20.13 14.52
C VAL A 78 -7.17 -19.16 15.23
N ILE A 79 -7.56 -18.63 16.39
CA ILE A 79 -6.67 -17.80 17.23
C ILE A 79 -5.49 -18.64 17.76
N ALA A 80 -5.71 -19.90 18.15
CA ALA A 80 -4.64 -20.80 18.59
C ALA A 80 -3.67 -21.20 17.45
N HIS A 81 -4.16 -21.28 16.21
CA HIS A 81 -3.33 -21.46 15.01
C HIS A 81 -2.47 -20.22 14.77
N TRP A 82 -3.06 -19.04 14.55
CA TRP A 82 -2.27 -17.82 14.28
C TRP A 82 -1.32 -17.42 15.41
N ARG A 83 -1.59 -17.82 16.66
CA ARG A 83 -0.63 -17.72 17.77
C ARG A 83 0.64 -18.55 17.56
N ARG A 84 0.53 -19.76 17.01
CA ARG A 84 1.70 -20.59 16.64
C ARG A 84 2.42 -19.97 15.45
N GLU A 85 1.69 -19.59 14.41
CA GLU A 85 2.31 -19.08 13.18
C GLU A 85 3.08 -17.78 13.42
N PHE A 86 2.51 -16.85 14.20
CA PHE A 86 3.24 -15.66 14.62
C PHE A 86 4.41 -15.97 15.57
N SER A 87 4.33 -17.02 16.40
CA SER A 87 5.48 -17.41 17.24
C SER A 87 6.71 -17.87 16.45
N GLN A 88 6.54 -18.24 15.16
CA GLN A 88 7.65 -18.54 14.26
C GLN A 88 8.47 -17.29 13.87
N VAL A 89 7.82 -16.12 13.73
CA VAL A 89 8.45 -14.87 13.19
C VAL A 89 8.66 -13.77 14.22
N LEU A 90 7.92 -13.76 15.33
CA LEU A 90 8.05 -12.74 16.37
C LEU A 90 9.44 -12.65 17.04
N PRO A 91 10.25 -13.72 17.18
CA PRO A 91 11.61 -13.62 17.71
C PRO A 91 12.51 -12.64 16.92
N ASP A 92 12.32 -12.54 15.60
CA ASP A 92 13.09 -11.63 14.73
C ASP A 92 12.63 -10.17 14.82
N ARG A 93 11.55 -9.88 15.55
CA ARG A 93 10.96 -8.54 15.76
C ARG A 93 10.66 -7.79 14.44
N PRO A 94 9.82 -8.35 13.55
CA PRO A 94 9.44 -7.68 12.31
C PRO A 94 8.74 -6.34 12.57
N ASP A 95 9.00 -5.35 11.71
CA ASP A 95 8.26 -4.09 11.65
C ASP A 95 6.88 -4.29 11.01
N LEU A 96 6.74 -5.25 10.09
CA LEU A 96 5.50 -5.58 9.37
C LEU A 96 5.32 -7.11 9.29
N ILE A 97 4.14 -7.59 9.65
CA ILE A 97 3.71 -8.98 9.44
C ILE A 97 2.60 -9.03 8.38
N VAL A 98 2.72 -9.92 7.41
CA VAL A 98 1.73 -10.13 6.34
C VAL A 98 1.25 -11.59 6.33
N VAL A 99 -0.06 -11.79 6.21
CA VAL A 99 -0.69 -13.12 6.10
C VAL A 99 -1.60 -13.23 4.86
N PRO A 100 -2.04 -14.45 4.47
CA PRO A 100 -2.78 -14.68 3.23
C PRO A 100 -4.19 -14.07 3.15
N GLU A 101 -4.79 -14.17 1.96
CA GLU A 101 -6.22 -13.91 1.76
C GLU A 101 -7.06 -14.89 2.57
N ALA A 102 -8.14 -14.38 3.18
CA ALA A 102 -9.05 -15.18 3.98
C ALA A 102 -8.32 -16.05 5.03
N CYS A 103 -7.30 -15.48 5.69
CA CYS A 103 -6.44 -16.15 6.67
C CYS A 103 -7.21 -16.76 7.86
N ASP A 104 -8.44 -16.30 8.11
CA ASP A 104 -9.35 -16.80 9.15
C ASP A 104 -10.46 -17.72 8.61
N ARG A 105 -10.45 -18.08 7.32
CA ARG A 105 -11.33 -19.08 6.72
C ARG A 105 -10.81 -20.49 7.04
N VAL A 106 -11.72 -21.36 7.49
CA VAL A 106 -11.41 -22.76 7.79
C VAL A 106 -11.94 -23.71 6.72
N GLY A 107 -11.24 -24.83 6.51
CA GLY A 107 -11.72 -25.98 5.75
C GLY A 107 -12.64 -26.89 6.59
N GLY A 108 -13.45 -27.71 5.92
CA GLY A 108 -14.32 -28.71 6.55
C GLY A 108 -15.77 -28.27 6.81
N LEU A 109 -16.09 -26.98 6.67
CA LEU A 109 -17.45 -26.46 6.85
C LEU A 109 -18.26 -26.42 5.54
N SER A 110 -19.58 -26.56 5.64
CA SER A 110 -20.49 -26.10 4.57
C SER A 110 -20.50 -24.57 4.49
N ARG A 111 -21.00 -24.01 3.38
CA ARG A 111 -21.08 -22.56 3.18
C ARG A 111 -21.95 -21.88 4.25
N GLU A 112 -23.02 -22.53 4.68
CA GLU A 112 -23.96 -22.04 5.70
C GLU A 112 -23.26 -21.99 7.08
N ARG A 113 -22.57 -23.07 7.46
CA ARG A 113 -21.77 -23.11 8.69
C ARG A 113 -20.58 -22.14 8.65
N LEU A 114 -20.01 -21.87 7.47
CA LEU A 114 -18.94 -20.87 7.30
C LEU A 114 -19.46 -19.43 7.49
N LEU A 115 -20.68 -19.12 7.01
CA LEU A 115 -21.34 -17.83 7.26
C LEU A 115 -21.75 -17.65 8.73
N GLU A 116 -22.23 -18.72 9.38
CA GLU A 116 -22.45 -18.75 10.83
C GLU A 116 -21.16 -18.49 11.61
N TYR A 117 -20.08 -19.21 11.27
CA TYR A 117 -18.74 -18.99 11.83
C TYR A 117 -18.31 -17.53 11.68
N TYR A 118 -18.40 -16.93 10.49
CA TYR A 118 -18.03 -15.53 10.31
C TYR A 118 -18.84 -14.57 11.20
N ARG A 119 -20.14 -14.84 11.42
CA ARG A 119 -21.03 -14.04 12.28
C ARG A 119 -20.77 -14.18 13.77
N VAL A 120 -20.18 -15.28 14.22
CA VAL A 120 -19.69 -15.46 15.60
C VAL A 120 -18.28 -14.88 15.74
N ARG A 121 -17.41 -15.15 14.77
CA ARG A 121 -16.03 -14.67 14.68
C ARG A 121 -15.93 -13.15 14.70
N LYS A 122 -16.79 -12.44 13.96
CA LYS A 122 -16.84 -10.96 13.89
C LYS A 122 -15.44 -10.36 13.74
N ASP A 123 -14.92 -9.77 14.81
CA ASP A 123 -13.60 -9.18 14.91
C ASP A 123 -12.65 -9.91 15.88
N GLN A 124 -13.04 -11.01 16.51
CA GLN A 124 -12.21 -11.70 17.52
C GLN A 124 -10.80 -12.06 17.02
N VAL A 125 -10.67 -12.43 15.74
CA VAL A 125 -9.36 -12.68 15.10
C VAL A 125 -8.61 -11.38 14.80
N ARG A 126 -9.29 -10.31 14.34
CA ARG A 126 -8.71 -8.97 14.20
C ARG A 126 -8.15 -8.49 15.54
N ASP A 127 -8.90 -8.67 16.62
CA ASP A 127 -8.58 -8.15 17.94
C ASP A 127 -7.42 -8.93 18.58
N PHE A 128 -7.28 -10.22 18.25
CA PHE A 128 -6.06 -10.97 18.52
C PHE A 128 -4.85 -10.42 17.71
N PHE A 129 -5.01 -10.13 16.43
CA PHE A 129 -3.93 -9.58 15.58
C PHE A 129 -3.54 -8.16 16.03
N ALA A 130 -4.51 -7.34 16.44
CA ALA A 130 -4.35 -6.02 17.04
C ALA A 130 -3.56 -6.09 18.35
N LYS A 131 -3.89 -7.06 19.21
CA LYS A 131 -3.12 -7.33 20.42
C LYS A 131 -1.67 -7.69 20.10
N VAL A 132 -1.41 -8.58 19.14
CA VAL A 132 -0.05 -8.95 18.73
C VAL A 132 0.72 -7.75 18.16
N ALA A 133 0.08 -6.93 17.32
CA ALA A 133 0.65 -5.70 16.76
C ALA A 133 1.10 -4.71 17.85
N ALA A 134 0.26 -4.49 18.86
CA ALA A 134 0.56 -3.64 20.01
C ALA A 134 1.67 -4.22 20.91
N GLU A 135 1.58 -5.51 21.27
CA GLU A 135 2.55 -6.18 22.15
C GLU A 135 3.96 -6.25 21.55
N ASN A 136 4.06 -6.36 20.22
CA ASN A 136 5.34 -6.48 19.50
C ASN A 136 5.76 -5.21 18.76
N ARG A 137 4.94 -4.14 18.84
CA ARG A 137 5.15 -2.82 18.20
C ARG A 137 5.36 -2.90 16.68
N CYS A 138 4.65 -3.81 16.03
CA CYS A 138 4.70 -4.06 14.58
C CYS A 138 3.39 -3.71 13.89
N TYR A 139 3.43 -3.47 12.59
CA TYR A 139 2.24 -3.43 11.73
C TYR A 139 1.80 -4.85 11.39
N VAL A 140 0.50 -5.06 11.18
CA VAL A 140 -0.04 -6.34 10.69
C VAL A 140 -1.03 -6.11 9.56
N VAL A 141 -0.84 -6.78 8.42
CA VAL A 141 -1.83 -6.88 7.34
C VAL A 141 -2.42 -8.29 7.35
N TYR A 142 -3.74 -8.36 7.47
CA TYR A 142 -4.49 -9.61 7.34
C TYR A 142 -5.75 -9.40 6.50
N SER A 143 -6.17 -10.45 5.79
CA SER A 143 -7.33 -10.41 4.90
C SER A 143 -8.41 -11.40 5.35
N ALA A 144 -9.67 -10.94 5.33
CA ALA A 144 -10.84 -11.73 5.71
C ALA A 144 -12.09 -11.34 4.89
N ALA A 145 -13.02 -12.29 4.73
CA ALA A 145 -14.39 -11.96 4.33
C ALA A 145 -15.10 -11.28 5.51
N ARG A 146 -15.87 -10.21 5.27
CA ARG A 146 -16.50 -9.40 6.32
C ARG A 146 -17.93 -9.02 5.95
N GLU A 147 -18.86 -9.22 6.88
CA GLU A 147 -20.21 -8.65 6.83
C GLU A 147 -20.11 -7.18 7.26
N MET A 148 -20.62 -6.27 6.44
CA MET A 148 -20.61 -4.83 6.68
C MET A 148 -21.89 -4.39 7.43
N PRO A 149 -21.96 -3.18 8.01
CA PRO A 149 -23.15 -2.71 8.75
C PRO A 149 -24.43 -2.61 7.91
N ASP A 150 -24.34 -2.64 6.57
CA ASP A 150 -25.46 -2.69 5.63
C ASP A 150 -25.90 -4.13 5.26
N GLY A 151 -25.29 -5.16 5.88
CA GLY A 151 -25.54 -6.57 5.61
C GLY A 151 -24.85 -7.11 4.34
N THR A 152 -24.15 -6.27 3.57
CA THR A 152 -23.41 -6.70 2.37
C THR A 152 -22.01 -7.18 2.74
N TRP A 153 -21.40 -8.05 1.92
CA TRP A 153 -20.11 -8.67 2.26
C TRP A 153 -18.94 -8.09 1.46
N ARG A 154 -17.73 -8.06 2.04
CA ARG A 154 -16.47 -7.64 1.36
C ARG A 154 -15.31 -8.59 1.71
N ASN A 155 -14.52 -8.98 0.72
CA ASN A 155 -13.19 -9.57 0.93
C ASN A 155 -12.20 -8.41 1.15
N SER A 156 -11.57 -8.34 2.34
CA SER A 156 -10.96 -7.11 2.83
C SER A 156 -9.64 -7.32 3.59
N SER A 157 -8.59 -6.63 3.16
CA SER A 157 -7.32 -6.51 3.89
C SER A 157 -7.41 -5.35 4.87
N THR A 158 -7.12 -5.60 6.14
CA THR A 158 -7.07 -4.58 7.18
C THR A 158 -5.61 -4.37 7.60
N LEU A 159 -5.16 -3.12 7.59
CA LEU A 159 -3.84 -2.72 8.07
C LEU A 159 -3.95 -2.19 9.50
N ILE A 160 -3.27 -2.88 10.41
CA ILE A 160 -3.19 -2.57 11.84
C ILE A 160 -1.84 -1.89 12.12
N ASP A 161 -1.82 -0.85 12.94
CA ASP A 161 -0.61 -0.13 13.34
C ASP A 161 0.13 -0.73 14.55
N ARG A 162 1.32 -0.18 14.84
CA ARG A 162 2.16 -0.53 15.99
C ARG A 162 1.53 -0.24 17.38
N GLN A 163 0.29 0.23 17.44
CA GLN A 163 -0.49 0.41 18.67
C GLN A 163 -1.72 -0.52 18.71
N GLY A 164 -1.87 -1.41 17.72
CA GLY A 164 -3.03 -2.29 17.59
C GLY A 164 -4.29 -1.60 17.04
N ARG A 165 -4.18 -0.37 16.54
CA ARG A 165 -5.32 0.35 15.96
C ARG A 165 -5.48 -0.03 14.49
N VAL A 166 -6.72 -0.11 14.00
CA VAL A 166 -6.97 -0.21 12.56
C VAL A 166 -6.61 1.13 11.91
N MET A 167 -5.53 1.15 11.13
CA MET A 167 -5.10 2.32 10.39
C MET A 167 -5.89 2.48 9.08
N GLY A 168 -6.36 1.38 8.50
CA GLY A 168 -7.23 1.40 7.34
C GLY A 168 -7.67 0.02 6.84
N VAL A 169 -8.58 0.03 5.88
CA VAL A 169 -9.13 -1.17 5.24
C VAL A 169 -9.11 -0.98 3.72
N TYR A 170 -8.65 -2.00 3.02
CA TYR A 170 -8.77 -2.19 1.58
C TYR A 170 -9.83 -3.26 1.31
N HIS A 171 -10.66 -3.07 0.28
CA HIS A 171 -11.59 -4.08 -0.21
C HIS A 171 -11.14 -4.54 -1.61
N LYS A 172 -11.05 -5.86 -1.82
CA LYS A 172 -10.68 -6.52 -3.09
C LYS A 172 -11.46 -5.91 -4.25
N ASN A 173 -10.79 -5.23 -5.19
CA ASN A 173 -11.47 -4.55 -6.30
C ASN A 173 -12.00 -5.59 -7.30
N HIS A 174 -11.23 -6.65 -7.54
CA HIS A 174 -11.57 -7.72 -8.48
C HIS A 174 -11.77 -9.03 -7.73
N VAL A 175 -13.01 -9.29 -7.33
CA VAL A 175 -13.45 -10.56 -6.76
C VAL A 175 -13.66 -11.60 -7.88
N VAL A 176 -13.59 -12.90 -7.60
CA VAL A 176 -13.98 -13.92 -8.58
C VAL A 176 -15.51 -13.95 -8.74
N ILE A 177 -16.04 -14.53 -9.83
CA ILE A 177 -17.47 -14.46 -10.14
C ILE A 177 -18.30 -15.07 -9.01
N GLU A 178 -17.86 -16.20 -8.48
CA GLU A 178 -18.47 -16.97 -7.40
C GLU A 178 -18.46 -16.22 -6.05
N GLU A 179 -17.51 -15.30 -5.83
CA GLU A 179 -17.56 -14.41 -4.67
C GLU A 179 -18.81 -13.50 -4.74
N THR A 180 -19.21 -13.04 -5.94
CA THR A 180 -20.44 -12.26 -6.13
C THR A 180 -21.71 -13.12 -6.25
N THR A 181 -21.74 -14.06 -7.19
CA THR A 181 -22.96 -14.80 -7.59
C THR A 181 -23.40 -15.80 -6.54
N GLU A 182 -22.45 -16.40 -5.82
CA GLU A 182 -22.73 -17.29 -4.72
C GLU A 182 -22.61 -16.55 -3.39
N SER A 183 -21.43 -15.99 -3.06
CA SER A 183 -21.12 -15.55 -1.69
C SER A 183 -21.64 -14.15 -1.34
N GLY A 184 -22.20 -13.38 -2.27
CA GLY A 184 -22.70 -12.02 -2.03
C GLY A 184 -21.63 -10.99 -1.64
N ILE A 185 -20.36 -11.30 -1.91
CA ILE A 185 -19.21 -10.44 -1.66
C ILE A 185 -19.12 -9.43 -2.81
N LEU A 186 -19.26 -8.14 -2.49
CA LEU A 186 -19.22 -7.06 -3.48
C LEU A 186 -17.80 -6.55 -3.70
N CYS A 187 -17.53 -6.08 -4.91
CA CYS A 187 -16.27 -5.45 -5.29
C CYS A 187 -15.95 -4.20 -4.46
N GLY A 188 -14.69 -4.05 -4.07
CA GLY A 188 -14.10 -2.75 -3.73
C GLY A 188 -14.03 -1.83 -4.94
N ARG A 189 -13.84 -0.53 -4.69
CA ARG A 189 -13.73 0.51 -5.75
C ARG A 189 -12.56 1.47 -5.55
N GLN A 190 -11.85 1.33 -4.44
CA GLN A 190 -10.85 2.27 -3.95
C GLN A 190 -9.45 1.63 -4.00
N ALA A 191 -8.44 2.46 -4.20
CA ALA A 191 -7.02 2.10 -4.20
C ALA A 191 -6.24 2.94 -3.16
N PRO A 192 -6.58 2.83 -1.85
CA PRO A 192 -5.89 3.57 -0.80
C PRO A 192 -4.42 3.16 -0.69
N VAL A 193 -3.58 4.15 -0.38
CA VAL A 193 -2.19 3.99 0.04
C VAL A 193 -2.09 4.58 1.44
N PHE A 194 -1.41 3.88 2.35
CA PHE A 194 -1.29 4.24 3.76
C PHE A 194 0.14 4.62 4.09
N ASP A 195 0.36 5.75 4.75
CA ASP A 195 1.69 6.22 5.11
C ASP A 195 2.14 5.60 6.45
N CYS A 196 2.96 4.55 6.40
CA CYS A 196 3.59 3.93 7.57
C CYS A 196 4.89 4.65 7.96
N ASP A 197 5.39 4.41 9.18
CA ASP A 197 6.64 5.05 9.67
C ASP A 197 7.93 4.63 8.92
N PHE A 198 7.84 3.64 8.03
CA PHE A 198 8.92 3.19 7.16
C PHE A 198 8.72 3.58 5.68
N GLY A 199 7.49 3.89 5.24
CA GLY A 199 7.17 4.11 3.82
C GLY A 199 5.68 3.95 3.49
N ARG A 200 5.34 4.17 2.22
CA ARG A 200 3.96 4.25 1.71
C ARG A 200 3.46 2.88 1.22
N VAL A 201 2.40 2.36 1.83
CA VAL A 201 1.93 0.98 1.66
C VAL A 201 0.62 0.91 0.88
N ALA A 202 0.62 0.22 -0.26
CA ALA A 202 -0.57 -0.18 -1.02
C ALA A 202 -0.99 -1.63 -0.69
N LEU A 203 -2.28 -1.95 -0.83
CA LEU A 203 -2.82 -3.30 -0.57
C LEU A 203 -3.51 -3.86 -1.83
N ALA A 204 -3.29 -5.15 -2.14
CA ALA A 204 -3.97 -5.88 -3.21
C ALA A 204 -4.36 -7.30 -2.74
N ILE A 205 -5.44 -7.87 -3.27
CA ILE A 205 -5.92 -9.20 -2.85
C ILE A 205 -6.12 -10.13 -4.05
N CYS A 206 -5.30 -11.18 -4.09
CA CYS A 206 -5.49 -12.34 -4.95
C CYS A 206 -5.71 -12.02 -6.44
N PHE A 207 -6.97 -12.13 -6.90
CA PHE A 207 -7.37 -11.99 -8.29
C PHE A 207 -7.12 -10.56 -8.84
N ASP A 208 -7.00 -9.56 -7.97
CA ASP A 208 -6.62 -8.18 -8.29
C ASP A 208 -5.37 -8.06 -9.21
N LEU A 209 -4.38 -8.96 -9.09
CA LEU A 209 -3.15 -8.87 -9.88
C LEU A 209 -3.35 -8.98 -11.39
N ASN A 210 -4.49 -9.53 -11.83
CA ASN A 210 -4.81 -9.74 -13.25
C ASN A 210 -5.38 -8.49 -13.93
N PHE A 211 -5.59 -7.39 -13.19
CA PHE A 211 -6.38 -6.24 -13.67
C PHE A 211 -5.63 -4.91 -13.59
N ASP A 212 -5.50 -4.28 -14.76
CA ASP A 212 -4.83 -2.99 -14.90
C ASP A 212 -5.57 -1.82 -14.23
N GLU A 213 -6.88 -1.91 -14.00
CA GLU A 213 -7.64 -0.81 -13.39
C GLU A 213 -7.16 -0.49 -11.96
N LEU A 214 -6.74 -1.50 -11.18
CA LEU A 214 -6.12 -1.26 -9.87
C LEU A 214 -4.62 -0.93 -10.01
N ARG A 215 -3.91 -1.63 -10.89
CA ARG A 215 -2.47 -1.43 -11.10
C ARG A 215 -2.14 0.01 -11.50
N LEU A 216 -2.86 0.56 -12.49
CA LEU A 216 -2.66 1.94 -12.97
C LEU A 216 -2.94 2.98 -11.88
N LYS A 217 -3.92 2.75 -10.99
CA LYS A 217 -4.16 3.62 -9.81
C LYS A 217 -2.95 3.62 -8.88
N TYR A 218 -2.30 2.46 -8.66
CA TYR A 218 -1.10 2.39 -7.83
C TYR A 218 0.16 2.94 -8.51
N ILE A 219 0.31 2.83 -9.84
CA ILE A 219 1.37 3.55 -10.58
C ILE A 219 1.25 5.06 -10.34
N GLN A 220 0.04 5.62 -10.44
CA GLN A 220 -0.21 7.04 -10.14
C GLN A 220 0.03 7.39 -8.66
N ALA A 221 -0.38 6.51 -7.74
CA ALA A 221 -0.26 6.73 -6.30
C ALA A 221 1.19 6.60 -5.77
N ARG A 222 2.08 5.92 -6.50
CA ARG A 222 3.51 5.72 -6.18
C ARG A 222 3.77 5.21 -4.74
N PRO A 223 3.29 4.00 -4.37
CA PRO A 223 3.64 3.37 -3.10
C PRO A 223 5.13 2.99 -3.07
N ASP A 224 5.71 2.93 -1.87
CA ASP A 224 7.05 2.38 -1.66
C ASP A 224 7.00 0.82 -1.55
N LEU A 225 5.87 0.29 -1.06
CA LEU A 225 5.61 -1.14 -0.85
C LEU A 225 4.17 -1.51 -1.26
N ILE A 226 4.01 -2.63 -1.97
CA ILE A 226 2.73 -3.29 -2.24
C ILE A 226 2.65 -4.57 -1.41
N VAL A 227 1.56 -4.72 -0.64
CA VAL A 227 1.28 -5.92 0.15
C VAL A 227 0.19 -6.73 -0.53
N PHE A 228 0.45 -8.02 -0.77
CA PHE A 228 -0.40 -8.94 -1.50
C PHE A 228 -0.79 -10.14 -0.64
N SER A 229 -2.02 -10.14 -0.14
CA SER A 229 -2.62 -11.28 0.56
C SER A 229 -3.41 -12.15 -0.44
N SER A 230 -3.17 -13.46 -0.49
CA SER A 230 -3.74 -14.29 -1.57
C SER A 230 -3.96 -15.77 -1.26
N MET A 231 -4.96 -16.40 -1.92
CA MET A 231 -5.04 -17.86 -2.11
C MET A 231 -4.53 -18.33 -3.50
N TYR A 232 -4.06 -17.39 -4.33
CA TYR A 232 -3.51 -17.57 -5.69
C TYR A 232 -2.07 -17.04 -5.77
N HIS A 233 -1.14 -17.80 -6.35
CA HIS A 233 0.28 -17.43 -6.29
C HIS A 233 0.66 -16.17 -7.10
N GLY A 234 -0.07 -15.79 -8.17
CA GLY A 234 0.28 -14.64 -9.02
C GLY A 234 1.48 -14.88 -9.96
N GLY A 235 2.53 -15.55 -9.49
CA GLY A 235 3.72 -15.89 -10.29
C GLY A 235 4.35 -14.66 -10.93
N LEU A 236 4.44 -14.64 -12.26
CA LEU A 236 4.94 -13.51 -13.06
C LEU A 236 4.29 -12.17 -12.67
N MET A 237 3.00 -12.17 -12.29
CA MET A 237 2.29 -10.95 -11.98
C MET A 237 2.81 -10.26 -10.71
N GLN A 238 3.41 -10.99 -9.74
CA GLN A 238 4.06 -10.35 -8.59
C GLN A 238 5.25 -9.47 -9.03
N ALA A 239 6.12 -10.03 -9.88
CA ALA A 239 7.28 -9.31 -10.42
C ALA A 239 6.85 -8.14 -11.33
N TYR A 240 5.83 -8.35 -12.15
CA TYR A 240 5.28 -7.32 -13.03
C TYR A 240 4.66 -6.15 -12.26
N TRP A 241 3.97 -6.41 -11.14
CA TRP A 241 3.43 -5.36 -10.27
C TRP A 241 4.53 -4.60 -9.52
N ALA A 242 5.53 -5.30 -8.96
CA ALA A 242 6.69 -4.67 -8.33
C ALA A 242 7.40 -3.71 -9.31
N TYR A 243 7.74 -4.22 -10.51
CA TYR A 243 8.40 -3.43 -11.54
C TYR A 243 7.54 -2.26 -12.04
N SER A 244 6.30 -2.51 -12.47
CA SER A 244 5.50 -1.46 -13.11
C SER A 244 5.02 -0.38 -12.15
N CYS A 245 4.86 -0.68 -10.85
CA CYS A 245 4.54 0.30 -9.82
C CYS A 245 5.77 0.94 -9.13
N ARG A 246 7.00 0.56 -9.55
CA ARG A 246 8.28 1.03 -8.96
C ARG A 246 8.43 0.75 -7.46
N ALA A 247 7.73 -0.26 -6.96
CA ALA A 247 7.56 -0.53 -5.54
C ALA A 247 8.19 -1.87 -5.15
N HIS A 248 8.60 -2.00 -3.89
CA HIS A 248 8.78 -3.33 -3.32
C HIS A 248 7.43 -4.06 -3.29
N PHE A 249 7.45 -5.39 -3.28
CA PHE A 249 6.26 -6.22 -3.25
C PHE A 249 6.43 -7.36 -2.25
N VAL A 250 5.44 -7.60 -1.39
CA VAL A 250 5.43 -8.76 -0.48
C VAL A 250 4.17 -9.60 -0.71
N GLY A 251 4.38 -10.83 -1.15
CA GLY A 251 3.34 -11.85 -1.29
C GLY A 251 3.23 -12.74 -0.05
N ALA A 252 2.04 -12.76 0.55
CA ALA A 252 1.60 -13.77 1.50
C ALA A 252 0.51 -14.62 0.83
N VAL A 253 0.85 -15.86 0.51
CA VAL A 253 0.03 -16.80 -0.27
C VAL A 253 -0.34 -17.98 0.63
N SER A 254 -1.59 -18.44 0.61
CA SER A 254 -2.01 -19.70 1.28
C SER A 254 -1.45 -20.91 0.52
N GLY A 255 -0.14 -21.10 0.58
CA GLY A 255 0.66 -21.94 -0.32
C GLY A 255 2.09 -21.43 -0.38
N LEU A 256 2.89 -21.98 -1.30
CA LEU A 256 4.34 -21.68 -1.38
C LEU A 256 4.78 -21.34 -2.81
N PRO A 257 5.78 -20.46 -2.99
CA PRO A 257 6.40 -19.64 -1.94
C PRO A 257 5.58 -18.39 -1.56
N CYS A 258 5.83 -17.88 -0.35
CA CYS A 258 5.64 -16.48 0.02
C CYS A 258 6.96 -15.73 -0.19
N GLU A 259 6.92 -14.54 -0.78
CA GLU A 259 8.12 -13.87 -1.30
C GLU A 259 8.11 -12.36 -1.08
N ILE A 260 9.30 -11.80 -0.95
CA ILE A 260 9.57 -10.37 -0.94
C ILE A 260 10.37 -10.05 -2.20
N ARG A 261 9.96 -9.04 -2.96
CA ARG A 261 10.55 -8.62 -4.24
C ARG A 261 10.91 -7.14 -4.25
N ASN A 262 11.99 -6.80 -4.95
CA ASN A 262 12.43 -5.42 -5.14
C ASN A 262 11.69 -4.72 -6.30
N PRO A 263 11.90 -3.41 -6.54
CA PRO A 263 11.29 -2.70 -7.68
C PRO A 263 11.74 -3.14 -9.07
N LEU A 264 12.67 -4.10 -9.21
CA LEU A 264 13.00 -4.75 -10.49
C LEU A 264 12.19 -6.04 -10.70
N GLY A 265 11.44 -6.47 -9.67
CA GLY A 265 10.70 -7.73 -9.64
C GLY A 265 11.53 -8.94 -9.20
N GLU A 266 12.81 -8.76 -8.90
CA GLU A 266 13.71 -9.82 -8.40
C GLU A 266 13.32 -10.24 -6.98
N VAL A 267 13.55 -11.51 -6.64
CA VAL A 267 13.27 -12.05 -5.30
C VAL A 267 14.39 -11.66 -4.34
N VAL A 268 14.04 -10.93 -3.28
CA VAL A 268 14.93 -10.56 -2.17
C VAL A 268 14.93 -11.65 -1.10
N ALA A 269 13.77 -12.25 -0.83
CA ALA A 269 13.61 -13.33 0.13
C ALA A 269 12.41 -14.23 -0.25
N SER A 270 12.49 -15.52 0.06
CA SER A 270 11.49 -16.53 -0.30
C SER A 270 11.35 -17.59 0.80
N SER A 271 10.11 -17.96 1.15
CA SER A 271 9.81 -19.11 2.00
C SER A 271 10.17 -20.43 1.31
N THR A 272 10.30 -21.53 2.04
CA THR A 272 10.72 -22.83 1.47
C THR A 272 9.65 -23.92 1.60
N ASN A 273 9.88 -25.08 0.98
CA ASN A 273 9.04 -26.27 1.16
C ASN A 273 9.07 -26.87 2.59
N TYR A 274 9.89 -26.32 3.50
CA TYR A 274 9.99 -26.73 4.91
C TYR A 274 9.58 -25.63 5.90
N PHE A 275 9.65 -24.36 5.48
CA PHE A 275 9.29 -23.20 6.29
C PHE A 275 8.34 -22.32 5.48
N ASP A 276 7.08 -22.24 5.91
CA ASP A 276 6.00 -21.51 5.24
C ASP A 276 6.01 -20.01 5.55
N PHE A 277 7.12 -19.49 6.04
CA PHE A 277 7.36 -18.08 6.29
C PHE A 277 8.75 -17.66 5.80
N VAL A 278 8.96 -16.35 5.67
CA VAL A 278 10.30 -15.76 5.59
C VAL A 278 10.30 -14.38 6.25
N VAL A 279 11.41 -14.01 6.88
CA VAL A 279 11.65 -12.69 7.48
C VAL A 279 12.89 -12.07 6.82
N ALA A 280 12.80 -10.82 6.39
CA ALA A 280 13.92 -10.10 5.78
C ALA A 280 13.89 -8.59 6.09
N ASP A 281 15.06 -7.97 6.12
CA ASP A 281 15.21 -6.51 6.13
C ASP A 281 15.15 -5.98 4.68
N VAL A 282 14.41 -4.89 4.47
CA VAL A 282 14.13 -4.33 3.15
C VAL A 282 14.40 -2.82 3.15
N ASN A 283 15.17 -2.33 2.17
CA ASN A 283 15.47 -0.91 2.00
C ASN A 283 14.57 -0.28 0.93
N LEU A 284 13.47 0.36 1.35
CA LEU A 284 12.56 1.10 0.45
C LEU A 284 13.11 2.47 -0.01
N ASP A 285 14.27 2.92 0.48
CA ASP A 285 14.90 4.19 0.05
C ASP A 285 15.67 3.98 -1.26
N CYS A 286 14.91 3.71 -2.31
CA CYS A 286 15.40 3.30 -3.62
C CYS A 286 14.55 3.83 -4.79
N ARG A 287 15.13 3.97 -5.98
CA ARG A 287 14.45 4.38 -7.23
C ARG A 287 15.03 3.64 -8.45
N LEU A 288 14.24 3.55 -9.51
CA LEU A 288 14.71 3.09 -10.81
C LEU A 288 15.15 4.27 -11.70
N ALA A 289 16.32 4.17 -12.30
CA ALA A 289 16.82 5.07 -13.33
C ALA A 289 17.10 4.30 -14.63
N HIS A 290 16.79 4.88 -15.79
CA HIS A 290 17.22 4.33 -17.07
C HIS A 290 18.74 4.54 -17.24
N LEU A 291 19.44 3.66 -17.96
CA LEU A 291 20.89 3.76 -18.15
C LEU A 291 21.29 4.91 -19.10
N ASP A 292 20.57 5.06 -20.22
CA ASP A 292 20.84 6.13 -21.18
C ASP A 292 20.76 7.52 -20.54
N TYR A 293 21.66 8.41 -20.96
CA TYR A 293 21.88 9.76 -20.40
C TYR A 293 22.31 9.81 -18.91
N ASN A 294 22.33 8.68 -18.19
CA ASN A 294 22.74 8.61 -16.78
C ASN A 294 24.10 7.95 -16.54
N TRP A 295 24.71 7.28 -17.54
CA TRP A 295 26.01 6.57 -17.42
C TRP A 295 27.19 7.36 -16.80
N SER A 296 27.24 8.68 -16.94
CA SER A 296 28.20 9.55 -16.22
C SER A 296 27.71 9.84 -14.80
N ARG A 297 26.49 10.38 -14.67
CA ARG A 297 25.86 10.73 -13.39
C ARG A 297 25.90 9.60 -12.35
N LEU A 298 25.61 8.37 -12.77
CA LEU A 298 25.68 7.16 -11.92
C LEU A 298 27.10 6.85 -11.45
N ARG A 299 28.10 7.07 -12.30
CA ARG A 299 29.52 6.90 -11.98
C ARG A 299 30.00 7.97 -11.01
N ASP A 300 29.61 9.22 -11.23
CA ASP A 300 29.98 10.36 -10.40
C ASP A 300 29.30 10.27 -9.02
N LEU A 301 28.03 9.85 -8.98
CA LEU A 301 27.30 9.48 -7.77
C LEU A 301 28.04 8.39 -6.98
N LYS A 302 28.43 7.30 -7.66
CA LYS A 302 29.16 6.19 -7.03
C LYS A 302 30.56 6.59 -6.58
N ALA A 303 31.22 7.51 -7.28
CA ALA A 303 32.51 8.06 -6.89
C ALA A 303 32.43 8.96 -5.65
N LYS A 304 31.35 9.76 -5.50
CA LYS A 304 31.13 10.58 -4.29
C LYS A 304 30.74 9.74 -3.07
N TYR A 305 29.71 8.88 -3.20
CA TYR A 305 29.12 8.20 -2.05
C TYR A 305 29.76 6.82 -1.76
N GLY A 306 30.45 6.21 -2.72
CA GLY A 306 31.19 4.97 -2.51
C GLY A 306 30.32 3.82 -1.98
N PRO A 307 30.55 3.29 -0.76
CA PRO A 307 29.71 2.24 -0.18
C PRO A 307 28.35 2.73 0.32
N LYS A 308 28.10 4.05 0.43
CA LYS A 308 26.83 4.63 0.93
C LYS A 308 25.69 4.60 -0.10
N VAL A 309 25.97 4.16 -1.33
CA VAL A 309 24.97 4.03 -2.41
C VAL A 309 25.13 2.69 -3.13
N THR A 310 24.05 1.93 -3.24
CA THR A 310 23.97 0.75 -4.10
C THR A 310 23.44 1.17 -5.46
N ILE A 311 24.06 0.65 -6.53
CA ILE A 311 23.54 0.76 -7.90
C ILE A 311 23.56 -0.66 -8.45
N HIS A 312 22.38 -1.28 -8.53
CA HIS A 312 22.20 -2.66 -8.95
C HIS A 312 21.63 -2.72 -10.36
N ASP A 313 22.28 -3.50 -11.23
CA ASP A 313 21.86 -3.79 -12.60
C ASP A 313 21.42 -5.26 -12.65
N PRO A 314 20.15 -5.57 -12.95
CA PRO A 314 19.70 -6.96 -13.12
C PRO A 314 20.22 -7.58 -14.43
N GLY A 315 20.83 -6.79 -15.31
CA GLY A 315 21.18 -7.14 -16.67
C GLY A 315 19.97 -7.08 -17.61
N PHE A 316 20.25 -6.83 -18.90
CA PHE A 316 19.30 -6.88 -20.03
C PHE A 316 18.05 -5.97 -19.97
N LEU A 317 17.79 -5.26 -18.86
CA LEU A 317 16.59 -4.43 -18.65
C LEU A 317 16.75 -2.96 -19.07
N GLY A 318 18.00 -2.48 -19.23
CA GLY A 318 18.27 -1.06 -19.58
C GLY A 318 18.05 -0.06 -18.43
N SER A 319 17.74 -0.54 -17.22
CA SER A 319 17.52 0.30 -16.04
C SER A 319 18.11 -0.33 -14.77
N VAL A 320 18.48 0.52 -13.82
CA VAL A 320 19.17 0.15 -12.57
C VAL A 320 18.38 0.59 -11.35
N LEU A 321 18.47 -0.19 -10.28
CA LEU A 321 17.98 0.16 -8.96
C LEU A 321 19.06 0.90 -8.18
N ILE A 322 18.82 2.18 -7.89
CA ILE A 322 19.65 2.98 -6.99
C ILE A 322 19.04 2.89 -5.60
N SER A 323 19.84 2.59 -4.57
CA SER A 323 19.42 2.58 -3.17
C SER A 323 20.41 3.36 -2.29
N SER A 324 19.92 4.13 -1.33
CA SER A 324 20.81 4.78 -0.35
C SER A 324 20.99 3.92 0.90
N GLU A 325 22.24 3.59 1.17
CA GLU A 325 22.69 2.93 2.40
C GLU A 325 23.22 3.96 3.43
N ASP A 326 23.13 5.26 3.12
CA ASP A 326 23.50 6.33 4.06
C ASP A 326 22.43 6.51 5.14
N ALA A 327 22.84 6.74 6.39
CA ALA A 327 21.93 7.00 7.50
C ALA A 327 21.33 8.42 7.48
N ALA A 328 21.94 9.36 6.75
CA ALA A 328 21.62 10.78 6.79
C ALA A 328 21.24 11.41 5.44
N VAL A 329 21.44 10.70 4.31
CA VAL A 329 21.11 11.19 2.96
C VAL A 329 20.17 10.19 2.28
N SER A 330 19.01 10.64 1.81
CA SER A 330 18.05 9.82 1.08
C SER A 330 18.48 9.57 -0.37
N VAL A 331 17.89 8.58 -1.02
CA VAL A 331 18.14 8.35 -2.45
C VAL A 331 17.63 9.51 -3.31
N ASP A 332 16.52 10.16 -2.91
CA ASP A 332 15.93 11.28 -3.63
C ASP A 332 16.88 12.51 -3.64
N GLU A 333 17.59 12.76 -2.54
CA GLU A 333 18.63 13.80 -2.46
C GLU A 333 19.84 13.46 -3.34
N MET A 334 20.28 12.20 -3.36
CA MET A 334 21.35 11.72 -4.23
C MET A 334 21.01 11.89 -5.72
N ILE A 335 19.78 11.57 -6.10
CA ILE A 335 19.26 11.70 -7.47
C ILE A 335 19.16 13.17 -7.89
N ALA A 336 18.68 14.03 -7.00
CA ALA A 336 18.59 15.47 -7.24
C ALA A 336 19.98 16.11 -7.42
N GLU A 337 20.96 15.76 -6.57
CA GLU A 337 22.33 16.29 -6.68
C GLU A 337 22.97 15.93 -8.04
N PHE A 338 22.90 14.66 -8.44
CA PHE A 338 23.51 14.18 -9.69
C PHE A 338 22.61 14.36 -10.91
N HIS A 339 21.45 15.00 -10.76
CA HIS A 339 20.47 15.29 -11.82
C HIS A 339 20.07 14.03 -12.60
N ILE A 340 19.95 12.90 -11.91
CA ILE A 340 19.66 11.59 -12.52
C ILE A 340 18.21 11.55 -12.98
N GLU A 341 18.00 11.17 -14.25
CA GLU A 341 16.67 11.02 -14.82
C GLU A 341 16.08 9.67 -14.43
N LEU A 342 14.90 9.66 -13.80
CA LEU A 342 14.27 8.41 -13.38
C LEU A 342 13.64 7.67 -14.57
N LEU A 343 13.40 6.37 -14.38
CA LEU A 343 12.88 5.50 -15.42
C LEU A 343 11.53 6.00 -15.99
N ASP A 344 10.64 6.51 -15.14
CA ASP A 344 9.34 7.03 -15.58
C ASP A 344 9.45 8.39 -16.29
N ASP A 345 10.37 9.26 -15.86
CA ASP A 345 10.65 10.53 -16.52
C ASP A 345 11.24 10.31 -17.92
N TYR A 346 12.19 9.38 -18.02
CA TYR A 346 12.78 8.93 -19.29
C TYR A 346 11.73 8.39 -20.26
N MET A 347 10.84 7.50 -19.78
CA MET A 347 9.76 6.92 -20.60
C MET A 347 8.72 7.97 -21.00
N ALA A 348 8.36 8.90 -20.10
CA ALA A 348 7.48 10.02 -20.41
C ALA A 348 8.09 10.96 -21.47
N ARG A 349 9.40 11.26 -21.36
CA ARG A 349 10.13 12.06 -22.35
C ARG A 349 10.21 11.35 -23.71
N ALA A 350 10.44 10.04 -23.74
CA ALA A 350 10.46 9.26 -24.98
C ALA A 350 9.09 9.25 -25.68
N LEU A 351 8.01 9.08 -24.92
CA LEU A 351 6.63 9.16 -25.45
C LEU A 351 6.28 10.58 -25.92
N ALA A 352 6.63 11.62 -25.16
CA ALA A 352 6.44 13.01 -25.56
C ALA A 352 7.20 13.35 -26.84
N HIS A 353 8.42 12.84 -27.01
CA HIS A 353 9.19 12.99 -28.25
C HIS A 353 8.53 12.25 -29.42
N ARG A 354 8.04 11.01 -29.23
CA ARG A 354 7.28 10.28 -30.26
C ARG A 354 6.04 11.07 -30.71
N HIS A 355 5.31 11.68 -29.79
CA HIS A 355 4.10 12.43 -30.10
C HIS A 355 4.33 13.88 -30.61
N ALA A 356 5.57 14.30 -30.80
CA ALA A 356 5.87 15.60 -31.41
C ALA A 356 5.52 15.62 -32.92
N PRO A 357 5.11 16.77 -33.48
CA PRO A 357 4.82 16.88 -34.91
C PRO A 357 6.01 16.46 -35.79
N GLY A 358 5.77 15.54 -36.74
CA GLY A 358 6.79 14.99 -37.64
C GLY A 358 7.48 13.71 -37.17
N ASN A 359 7.22 13.25 -35.93
CA ASN A 359 7.81 12.02 -35.37
C ASN A 359 6.89 10.78 -35.44
N MET A 360 5.74 10.90 -36.11
CA MET A 360 4.85 9.80 -36.48
C MET A 360 4.47 9.94 -37.96
N GLU A 361 4.18 8.82 -38.61
CA GLU A 361 3.82 8.70 -40.04
C GLU A 361 2.38 9.18 -40.35
#